data_AF-A0A968D7F4-F1
#
_entry.id   AF-A0A968D7F4-F1
#
_cell.length_a   1.000
_cell.length_b   1.000
_cell.length_c   1.000
_cell.angle_alpha   90.00
_cell.angle_beta   90.00
_cell.angle_gamma   90.00
#
_symmetry.space_group_name_H-M   'P 1'
#
loop_
_entity.id
_entity.type
_entity.pdbx_description
1 polymer ?
#
loop_
_entity_poly.entity_id
_entity_poly.type
_entity_poly.pdbx_seq_one_letter_code
_entity_poly.pdbx_strand_id
1 'polypeptide(L)'
;GHGTGSQWAPGAGGLCLHSVLLDPNDQKRIYTAISAAGTFRSDDGGNTWKPINNGLRSDYIPDPTAEIGHCVHRIAMHPSQPKVLFMQKHWDVMRSDDAGES
;
A
#
# COMPACT_ATOMS: atom_id res chain seq x y z
N GLY A 1 28.05 1.64 10.25
CA GLY A 1 26.62 1.58 10.63
C GLY A 1 26.36 2.62 11.72
N HIS A 2 25.10 3.06 11.92
CA HIS A 2 24.73 4.11 12.88
C HIS A 2 25.17 3.83 14.34
N GLY A 3 25.57 2.60 14.67
CA GLY A 3 26.13 2.24 15.97
C GLY A 3 25.07 1.95 17.04
N THR A 4 23.92 2.61 16.99
CA THR A 4 22.76 2.35 17.87
C THR A 4 21.75 1.35 17.32
N GLY A 5 22.02 0.78 16.14
CA GLY A 5 21.18 -0.25 15.52
C GLY A 5 20.99 -1.50 16.38
N SER A 6 21.84 -1.69 17.40
CA SER A 6 21.73 -2.78 18.37
C SER A 6 20.59 -2.60 19.38
N GLN A 7 19.93 -1.43 19.41
CA GLN A 7 18.87 -1.12 20.38
C GLN A 7 17.50 -0.88 19.74
N TRP A 8 17.37 -1.02 18.42
CA TRP A 8 16.11 -0.76 17.74
C TRP A 8 15.07 -1.84 18.06
N ALA A 9 13.86 -1.41 18.43
CA ALA A 9 12.69 -2.27 18.61
C ALA A 9 11.56 -1.76 17.70
N PRO A 10 11.03 -2.58 16.79
CA PRO A 10 9.95 -2.15 15.90
C PRO A 10 8.65 -1.89 16.69
N GLY A 11 7.91 -0.83 16.29
CA GLY A 11 6.65 -0.43 16.90
C GLY A 11 5.41 -1.17 16.37
N ALA A 12 4.32 -1.12 17.13
CA ALA A 12 2.96 -1.56 16.76
C ALA A 12 2.25 -0.52 15.89
N GLY A 13 2.86 -0.16 14.75
CA GLY A 13 2.79 1.12 14.01
C GLY A 13 1.44 1.79 13.63
N GLY A 14 0.29 1.35 14.13
CA GLY A 14 -0.99 2.04 13.99
C GLY A 14 -1.36 2.34 12.53
N LEU A 15 -1.93 3.52 12.27
CA LEU A 15 -2.31 4.00 10.93
C LEU A 15 -1.16 4.76 10.24
N CYS A 16 0.06 4.23 10.28
CA CYS A 16 1.23 4.88 9.67
C CYS A 16 1.14 4.87 8.13
N LEU A 17 1.30 6.03 7.49
CA LEU A 17 1.45 6.17 6.05
C LEU A 17 2.89 5.84 5.64
N HIS A 18 3.08 4.75 4.89
CA HIS A 18 4.40 4.27 4.52
C HIS A 18 4.83 4.62 3.10
N SER A 19 3.90 4.91 2.21
CA SER A 19 4.22 5.20 0.81
C SER A 19 3.21 6.15 0.21
N VAL A 20 3.71 7.06 -0.62
CA VAL A 20 2.93 7.88 -1.55
C VAL A 20 3.59 7.72 -2.92
N LEU A 21 2.83 7.32 -3.94
CA LEU A 21 3.30 7.23 -5.32
C LEU A 21 2.44 8.13 -6.20
N LEU A 22 3.08 8.78 -7.17
CA LEU A 22 2.43 9.56 -8.21
C LEU A 22 2.60 8.82 -9.53
N ASP A 23 1.52 8.68 -10.31
CA ASP A 23 1.61 8.10 -11.64
C ASP A 23 2.32 9.10 -12.58
N PRO A 24 3.45 8.74 -13.21
CA PRO A 24 4.15 9.64 -14.13
C PRO A 24 3.36 9.93 -15.41
N ASN A 25 2.39 9.08 -15.75
CA ASN A 25 1.55 9.22 -16.94
C ASN A 25 0.22 9.92 -16.63
N ASP A 26 -0.15 10.09 -15.35
CA ASP A 26 -1.37 10.75 -14.91
C ASP A 26 -1.13 11.52 -13.62
N GLN A 27 -0.98 12.84 -13.74
CA GLN A 27 -0.71 13.74 -12.61
C GLN A 27 -1.83 13.77 -11.56
N LYS A 28 -3.03 13.30 -11.89
CA LYS A 28 -4.15 13.22 -10.93
C LYS A 28 -4.17 11.90 -10.17
N ARG A 29 -3.41 10.90 -10.61
CA ARG A 29 -3.41 9.60 -9.97
C ARG A 29 -2.36 9.51 -8.86
N ILE A 30 -2.86 9.25 -7.66
CA ILE A 30 -2.06 9.16 -6.43
C ILE A 30 -2.37 7.86 -5.73
N TYR A 31 -1.35 7.19 -5.21
CA TYR A 31 -1.49 5.98 -4.42
C TYR A 31 -0.92 6.19 -3.02
N THR A 32 -1.57 5.63 -2.02
CA THR A 32 -1.09 5.63 -0.63
C THR A 32 -1.13 4.23 -0.05
N ALA A 33 -0.14 3.89 0.77
CA ALA A 33 -0.12 2.64 1.54
C ALA A 33 -0.04 2.95 3.03
N ILE A 34 -1.01 2.46 3.80
CA ILE A 34 -1.22 2.80 5.20
C ILE A 34 -1.28 1.50 6.01
N SER A 35 -0.50 1.44 7.09
CA SER A 35 -0.59 0.35 8.07
C SER A 35 -1.99 0.24 8.65
N ALA A 36 -2.45 -1.00 8.85
CA ALA A 36 -3.77 -1.38 9.34
C ALA A 36 -4.99 -0.75 8.60
N ALA A 37 -4.83 -0.10 7.44
CA ALA A 37 -5.93 0.45 6.65
C ALA A 37 -5.94 -0.07 5.22
N GLY A 38 -4.77 -0.28 4.63
CA GLY A 38 -4.62 -0.83 3.28
C GLY A 38 -4.00 0.18 2.32
N THR A 39 -4.24 -0.06 1.04
CA THR A 39 -3.82 0.82 -0.04
C THR A 39 -5.01 1.53 -0.64
N PHE A 40 -4.86 2.83 -0.92
CA PHE A 40 -5.89 3.66 -1.52
C PHE A 40 -5.34 4.36 -2.75
N ARG A 41 -6.21 4.59 -3.73
CA ARG A 41 -5.91 5.33 -4.94
C ARG A 41 -6.88 6.48 -5.10
N SER A 42 -6.35 7.63 -5.49
CA SER A 42 -7.12 8.74 -6.04
C SER A 42 -6.87 8.82 -7.54
N ASP A 43 -7.90 9.16 -8.31
CA ASP A 43 -7.83 9.43 -9.74
C ASP A 43 -8.16 10.90 -10.07
N ASP A 44 -8.35 11.75 -9.05
CA ASP A 44 -8.83 13.13 -9.17
C ASP A 44 -7.95 14.16 -8.42
N GLY A 45 -6.69 13.82 -8.17
CA GLY A 45 -5.73 14.69 -7.50
C GLY A 45 -5.86 14.72 -5.98
N GLY A 46 -6.46 13.69 -5.38
CA GLY A 46 -6.60 13.52 -3.94
C GLY A 46 -7.94 14.02 -3.37
N ASN A 47 -8.91 14.39 -4.21
CA ASN A 47 -10.23 14.83 -3.76
C ASN A 47 -11.09 13.66 -3.29
N THR A 48 -11.01 12.53 -3.99
CA THR A 48 -11.65 11.26 -3.60
C THR A 48 -10.65 10.11 -3.65
N TRP A 49 -10.92 9.10 -2.83
CA TRP A 49 -10.04 7.94 -2.64
C TRP A 49 -10.88 6.67 -2.65
N LYS A 50 -10.39 5.65 -3.35
CA LYS A 50 -10.97 4.32 -3.31
C LYS A 50 -9.96 3.28 -2.81
N PRO A 51 -10.41 2.25 -2.07
CA PRO A 51 -9.54 1.14 -1.72
C PRO A 51 -9.10 0.38 -2.98
N ILE A 52 -7.86 -0.10 -2.98
CA ILE A 52 -7.28 -0.95 -4.03
C ILE A 52 -6.66 -2.20 -3.40
N ASN A 53 -7.49 -2.89 -2.61
CA ASN A 53 -7.13 -4.07 -1.80
C ASN A 53 -7.90 -5.33 -2.23
N ASN A 54 -8.60 -5.28 -3.37
CA ASN A 54 -9.31 -6.43 -3.90
C ASN A 54 -8.32 -7.59 -4.15
N GLY A 55 -8.75 -8.81 -3.89
CA GLY A 55 -7.89 -10.00 -3.98
C GLY A 55 -6.92 -10.19 -2.80
N LEU A 56 -6.80 -9.22 -1.87
CA LEU A 56 -6.00 -9.41 -0.67
C LEU A 56 -6.71 -10.32 0.35
N ARG A 57 -5.89 -11.12 1.05
CA ARG A 57 -6.33 -11.92 2.19
C ARG A 57 -5.43 -11.72 3.39
N SER A 58 -6.03 -11.56 4.58
CA SER A 58 -5.34 -11.47 5.86
C SER A 58 -6.13 -12.14 6.97
N ASP A 59 -5.64 -13.27 7.49
CA ASP A 59 -6.32 -13.98 8.59
C ASP A 59 -6.18 -13.26 9.97
N TYR A 60 -5.57 -12.06 9.98
CA TYR A 60 -5.34 -11.22 11.17
C TYR A 60 -6.37 -10.10 11.37
N ILE A 61 -7.37 -10.01 10.50
CA ILE A 61 -8.49 -9.05 10.60
C ILE A 61 -9.83 -9.80 10.65
N PRO A 62 -10.90 -9.21 11.22
CA PRO A 62 -12.16 -9.93 11.44
C PRO A 62 -12.80 -10.53 10.18
N ASP A 63 -12.71 -9.83 9.06
CA ASP A 63 -13.06 -10.34 7.73
C ASP A 63 -11.77 -10.46 6.91
N PRO A 64 -11.31 -11.70 6.62
CA PRO A 64 -10.04 -11.91 5.93
C PRO A 64 -9.96 -11.28 4.54
N THR A 65 -11.10 -11.00 3.92
CA THR A 65 -11.21 -10.46 2.55
C THR A 65 -11.75 -9.04 2.51
N ALA A 66 -11.80 -8.35 3.66
CA ALA A 66 -12.29 -6.97 3.71
C ALA A 66 -11.52 -6.06 2.75
N GLU A 67 -12.19 -5.07 2.16
CA GLU A 67 -11.57 -4.10 1.26
C GLU A 67 -10.64 -3.10 1.96
N ILE A 68 -10.63 -3.09 3.29
CA ILE A 68 -9.79 -2.23 4.14
C ILE A 68 -9.33 -3.01 5.37
N GLY A 69 -8.34 -2.48 6.08
CA GLY A 69 -7.79 -3.07 7.31
C GLY A 69 -6.47 -3.81 7.10
N HIS A 70 -6.04 -3.97 5.85
CA HIS A 70 -4.78 -4.65 5.52
C HIS A 70 -3.58 -3.83 5.97
N CYS A 71 -2.61 -4.46 6.63
CA CYS A 71 -1.40 -3.77 7.08
C CYS A 71 -0.34 -3.74 5.97
N VAL A 72 -0.35 -2.65 5.20
CA VAL A 72 0.54 -2.46 4.04
C VAL A 72 1.69 -1.55 4.43
N HIS A 73 2.92 -2.01 4.19
CA HIS A 73 4.15 -1.33 4.59
C HIS A 73 4.88 -0.68 3.42
N ARG A 74 4.58 -1.09 2.18
CA ARG A 74 5.16 -0.45 0.99
C ARG A 74 4.33 -0.73 -0.24
N ILE A 75 4.28 0.25 -1.13
CA ILE A 75 3.96 0.03 -2.54
C ILE A 75 5.12 0.54 -3.41
N ALA A 76 5.32 -0.10 -4.55
CA ALA A 76 6.25 0.30 -5.60
C ALA A 76 5.58 0.19 -6.96
N MET A 77 5.90 1.10 -7.86
CA MET A 77 5.34 1.17 -9.20
C MET A 77 6.40 0.83 -10.24
N HIS A 78 6.01 0.08 -11.28
CA HIS A 78 6.92 -0.21 -12.38
C HIS A 78 7.18 1.07 -13.21
N PRO A 79 8.45 1.45 -13.45
CA PRO A 79 8.79 2.78 -13.98
C PRO A 79 8.31 3.02 -15.41
N SER A 80 8.27 1.99 -16.26
CA SER A 80 7.77 2.11 -17.65
C SER A 80 6.35 1.57 -17.86
N GLN A 81 5.73 1.01 -16.81
CA GLN A 81 4.39 0.42 -16.87
C GLN A 81 3.64 0.77 -15.59
N PRO A 82 3.24 2.04 -15.39
CA PRO A 82 2.79 2.51 -14.07
C PRO A 82 1.48 1.88 -13.55
N LYS A 83 0.78 1.10 -14.39
CA LYS A 83 -0.33 0.24 -13.94
C LYS A 83 0.15 -0.98 -13.16
N VAL A 84 1.40 -1.40 -13.32
CA VAL A 84 1.98 -2.52 -12.59
C VAL A 84 2.46 -2.02 -11.23
N LEU A 85 1.87 -2.54 -10.16
CA LEU A 85 2.18 -2.22 -8.78
C LEU A 85 2.65 -3.46 -8.03
N PHE A 86 3.59 -3.26 -7.12
CA PHE A 86 4.02 -4.26 -6.14
C PHE A 86 3.70 -3.74 -4.75
N MET A 87 3.07 -4.57 -3.93
CA MET A 87 2.63 -4.22 -2.58
C MET A 87 3.28 -5.17 -1.58
N GLN A 88 3.99 -4.62 -0.59
CA GLN A 88 4.44 -5.36 0.58
C GLN A 88 3.44 -5.17 1.72
N LYS A 89 2.82 -6.27 2.14
CA LYS A 89 2.12 -6.36 3.43
C LYS A 89 2.93 -7.18 4.42
N HIS A 90 2.41 -7.36 5.64
CA HIS A 90 3.08 -8.09 6.72
C HIS A 90 3.94 -9.27 6.25
N TRP A 91 3.35 -10.23 5.52
CA TRP A 91 4.00 -11.51 5.22
C TRP A 91 4.12 -11.82 3.72
N ASP A 92 3.55 -10.97 2.86
CA ASP A 92 3.48 -11.25 1.43
C ASP A 92 3.85 -10.03 0.60
N VAL A 93 4.29 -10.31 -0.63
CA VAL A 93 4.38 -9.33 -1.70
C VAL A 93 3.35 -9.68 -2.77
N MET A 94 2.46 -8.74 -3.05
CA MET A 94 1.42 -8.87 -4.07
C MET A 94 1.79 -8.05 -5.30
N ARG A 95 1.25 -8.45 -6.44
CA ARG A 95 1.39 -7.74 -7.71
C ARG A 95 0.00 -7.49 -8.29
N SER A 96 -0.19 -6.28 -8.78
CA SER A 96 -1.31 -5.91 -9.65
C SER A 96 -0.76 -5.47 -10.99
N ASP A 97 -1.46 -5.80 -12.08
CA ASP A 97 -1.13 -5.35 -13.44
C ASP A 97 -2.12 -4.28 -13.97
N ASP A 98 -3.08 -3.87 -13.15
CA ASP A 98 -4.23 -3.04 -13.54
C ASP A 98 -4.45 -1.81 -12.64
N ALA A 99 -3.37 -1.29 -12.04
CA ALA A 99 -3.37 -0.15 -11.12
C ALA A 99 -4.10 -0.42 -9.79
N GLY A 100 -4.13 -1.67 -9.35
CA GLY A 100 -4.67 -2.09 -8.04
C GLY A 100 -6.16 -2.45 -8.06
N GLU A 101 -6.75 -2.71 -9.21
CA GLU A 101 -8.13 -3.23 -9.26
C GLU A 101 -8.19 -4.72 -8.91
N SER A 102 -7.12 -5.49 -9.20
CA SER A 102 -6.92 -6.88 -8.79
C SER A 102 -5.46 -7.31 -8.62
#